data_AF-A0A2E3RRX4-F1
#
_entry.id   AF-A0A2E3RRX4-F1
#
_cell.length_a   1.000
_cell.length_b   1.000
_cell.length_c   1.000
_cell.angle_alpha   90.00
_cell.angle_beta   90.00
_cell.angle_gamma   90.00
#
_symmetry.space_group_name_H-M   'P 1'
#
loop_
_entity.id
_entity.type
_entity.pdbx_description
1 polymer ?
#
loop_
_entity_poly.entity_id
_entity_poly.type
_entity_poly.pdbx_seq_one_letter_code
_entity_poly.pdbx_strand_id
1 'polypeptide(L)'
;MGPWFIHHEQFQALPGISYELVVSMAQRGLIDRYTILRGPTTRQFWTVARRVPGVAHLVGYCHACDASIQVGSTQCPTCGISFDQSGQRDQLGLPESKPLPMEVSHIELEAIECLLGNFAGNREHQGRRRLSSFAPDSQLRSPAPAGMHGTTHAHPAPASGQSNPTVDVVEASRRTMLARQSIVISRLRAVIIILGLACVGLILVLVVQTRSQDQDSGDHASSEPVISEQPAPPLDEQAPPPQAGEVLTQPPSAQPPPPESEAVQRVPEPEDPSPVIPPVMEKAIATFRQSRDAQLPPRRRLELLEESETLFAQVQAEASSQQTLDQVATYLEQLRREVRRIRSELFLQDS
;
A
#
# COMPACT_ATOMS: atom_id res chain seq x y z
N MET A 1 -24.39 -22.13 -1.25
CA MET A 1 -23.47 -22.14 -0.08
C MET A 1 -23.05 -20.70 0.20
N GLY A 2 -22.62 -20.38 1.43
CA GLY A 2 -22.34 -19.01 1.84
C GLY A 2 -21.19 -18.35 1.06
N PRO A 3 -21.04 -17.02 1.18
CA PRO A 3 -20.08 -16.28 0.39
C PRO A 3 -18.62 -16.59 0.81
N TRP A 4 -17.66 -16.11 0.01
CA TRP A 4 -16.24 -16.24 0.33
C TRP A 4 -15.81 -15.16 1.32
N PHE A 5 -14.87 -15.51 2.19
CA PHE A 5 -14.28 -14.59 3.16
C PHE A 5 -12.76 -14.66 3.03
N ILE A 6 -12.12 -13.49 3.03
CA ILE A 6 -10.67 -13.35 2.98
C ILE A 6 -10.20 -12.80 4.31
N HIS A 7 -9.24 -13.48 4.93
CA HIS A 7 -8.52 -12.97 6.09
C HIS A 7 -7.12 -12.56 5.65
N HIS A 8 -6.84 -11.26 5.77
CA HIS A 8 -5.53 -10.67 5.51
C HIS A 8 -4.98 -10.08 6.81
N GLU A 9 -3.66 -10.02 7.00
CA GLU A 9 -3.09 -9.45 8.22
C GLU A 9 -3.37 -7.94 8.36
N GLN A 10 -3.58 -7.26 7.23
CA GLN A 10 -3.72 -5.81 7.17
C GLN A 10 -5.18 -5.33 7.19
N PHE A 11 -6.14 -6.22 6.92
CA PHE A 11 -7.55 -5.85 6.81
C PHE A 11 -8.39 -6.79 7.66
N GLN A 12 -9.33 -6.26 8.42
CA GLN A 12 -10.38 -7.07 9.04
C GLN A 12 -11.10 -7.87 7.94
N ALA A 13 -11.47 -9.10 8.27
CA ALA A 13 -11.98 -10.06 7.29
C ALA A 13 -13.06 -9.45 6.39
N LEU A 14 -12.84 -9.48 5.07
CA LEU A 14 -13.78 -8.93 4.11
C LEU A 14 -15.08 -9.77 4.15
N PRO A 15 -16.24 -9.15 4.42
CA PRO A 15 -17.48 -9.87 4.51
C PRO A 15 -17.94 -10.28 3.11
N GLY A 16 -18.02 -11.60 2.91
CA GLY A 16 -18.88 -12.23 1.91
C GLY A 16 -18.74 -11.75 0.47
N ILE A 17 -17.65 -12.12 -0.20
CA ILE A 17 -17.40 -11.85 -1.62
C ILE A 17 -17.83 -13.03 -2.52
N SER A 18 -18.07 -12.75 -3.80
CA SER A 18 -18.35 -13.76 -4.82
C SER A 18 -17.09 -14.52 -5.24
N TYR A 19 -17.25 -15.70 -5.84
CA TYR A 19 -16.11 -16.47 -6.34
C TYR A 19 -15.44 -15.80 -7.54
N GLU A 20 -16.21 -15.15 -8.40
CA GLU A 20 -15.72 -14.37 -9.54
C GLU A 20 -14.76 -13.26 -9.07
N LEU A 21 -15.11 -12.62 -7.94
CA LEU A 21 -14.25 -11.63 -7.32
C LEU A 21 -12.97 -12.28 -6.75
N VAL A 22 -13.06 -13.44 -6.10
CA VAL A 22 -11.87 -14.21 -5.68
C VAL A 22 -10.96 -14.53 -6.86
N VAL A 23 -11.52 -14.95 -8.00
CA VAL A 23 -10.77 -15.24 -9.24
C VAL A 23 -10.06 -13.98 -9.75
N SER A 24 -10.78 -12.86 -9.85
CA SER A 24 -10.22 -11.57 -10.27
C SER A 24 -9.08 -11.13 -9.34
N MET A 25 -9.26 -11.23 -8.02
CA MET A 25 -8.23 -10.90 -7.04
C MET A 25 -7.00 -11.81 -7.14
N ALA A 26 -7.18 -13.11 -7.38
CA ALA A 26 -6.08 -14.05 -7.56
C ALA A 26 -5.29 -13.77 -8.86
N GLN A 27 -5.99 -13.51 -9.98
CA GLN A 27 -5.35 -13.15 -11.26
C GLN A 27 -4.54 -11.86 -11.16
N ARG A 28 -4.99 -10.91 -10.34
CA ARG A 28 -4.30 -9.65 -10.05
C ARG A 28 -3.16 -9.80 -9.02
N GLY A 29 -2.96 -10.98 -8.46
CA GLY A 29 -1.93 -11.23 -7.45
C GLY A 29 -2.23 -10.65 -6.06
N LEU A 30 -3.49 -10.26 -5.81
CA LEU A 30 -3.93 -9.76 -4.49
C LEU A 30 -4.13 -10.90 -3.49
N ILE A 31 -4.42 -12.10 -3.99
CA ILE A 31 -4.47 -13.33 -3.20
C ILE A 31 -3.16 -14.09 -3.43
N ASP A 32 -2.38 -14.24 -2.36
CA ASP A 32 -1.14 -15.00 -2.35
C ASP A 32 -1.42 -16.46 -1.91
N ARG A 33 -0.48 -17.37 -2.14
CA ARG A 33 -0.58 -18.78 -1.77
C ARG A 33 -0.79 -19.02 -0.26
N TYR A 34 -0.43 -18.04 0.56
CA TYR A 34 -0.58 -18.05 2.02
C TYR A 34 -1.80 -17.28 2.53
N THR A 35 -2.54 -16.59 1.66
CA THR A 35 -3.76 -15.88 2.05
C THR A 35 -4.76 -16.88 2.66
N ILE A 36 -5.36 -16.51 3.79
CA ILE A 36 -6.30 -17.36 4.50
C ILE A 36 -7.70 -17.08 3.96
N LEU A 37 -8.35 -18.12 3.43
CA LEU A 37 -9.66 -18.04 2.79
C LEU A 37 -10.64 -18.97 3.51
N ARG A 38 -11.92 -18.59 3.50
CA ARG A 38 -13.03 -19.45 3.91
C ARG A 38 -14.11 -19.35 2.84
N GLY A 39 -14.67 -20.48 2.43
CA GLY A 39 -15.73 -20.49 1.41
C GLY A 39 -16.47 -21.82 1.32
N PRO A 40 -17.34 -21.97 0.31
CA PRO A 40 -18.09 -23.19 0.04
C PRO A 40 -17.20 -24.44 -0.05
N THR A 41 -16.08 -24.36 -0.78
CA THR A 41 -15.22 -25.53 -1.04
C THR A 41 -14.35 -25.91 0.15
N THR A 42 -14.21 -25.04 1.15
CA THR A 42 -13.45 -25.31 2.38
C THR A 42 -14.32 -25.89 3.49
N ARG A 43 -15.58 -26.24 3.22
CA ARG A 43 -16.56 -26.66 4.23
C ARG A 43 -16.68 -25.65 5.38
N GLN A 44 -16.59 -24.36 5.06
CA GLN A 44 -16.65 -23.25 6.02
C GLN A 44 -15.47 -23.17 7.01
N PHE A 45 -14.37 -23.88 6.77
CA PHE A 45 -13.13 -23.71 7.55
C PHE A 45 -12.20 -22.68 6.90
N TRP A 46 -11.44 -21.96 7.74
CA TRP A 46 -10.35 -21.12 7.29
C TRP A 46 -9.17 -21.98 6.82
N THR A 47 -8.77 -21.81 5.56
CA THR A 47 -7.73 -22.61 4.90
C THR A 47 -6.81 -21.70 4.09
N VAL A 48 -5.52 -22.02 4.01
CA VAL A 48 -4.57 -21.30 3.13
C VAL A 48 -4.91 -21.50 1.65
N ALA A 49 -4.82 -20.45 0.84
CA ALA A 49 -5.27 -20.43 -0.56
C ALA A 49 -4.73 -21.59 -1.40
N ARG A 50 -3.44 -21.98 -1.23
CA ARG A 50 -2.84 -23.12 -1.94
C ARG A 50 -3.49 -24.48 -1.67
N ARG A 51 -4.29 -24.62 -0.61
CA ARG A 51 -5.02 -25.86 -0.25
C ARG A 51 -6.51 -25.78 -0.52
N VAL A 52 -7.02 -24.64 -0.96
CA VAL A 52 -8.45 -24.43 -1.20
C VAL A 52 -8.84 -25.02 -2.55
N PRO A 53 -9.73 -26.03 -2.62
CA PRO A 53 -10.23 -26.55 -3.88
C PRO A 53 -10.91 -25.44 -4.67
N GLY A 54 -10.56 -25.29 -5.95
CA GLY A 54 -11.05 -24.23 -6.82
C GLY A 54 -10.29 -22.90 -6.76
N VAL A 55 -9.51 -22.62 -5.72
CA VAL A 55 -8.68 -21.40 -5.67
C VAL A 55 -7.19 -21.69 -5.80
N ALA A 56 -6.72 -22.84 -5.30
CA ALA A 56 -5.30 -23.20 -5.32
C ALA A 56 -4.65 -23.10 -6.71
N HIS A 57 -5.38 -23.50 -7.75
CA HIS A 57 -4.85 -23.49 -9.12
C HIS A 57 -4.66 -22.08 -9.68
N LEU A 58 -5.45 -21.12 -9.18
CA LEU A 58 -5.35 -19.69 -9.53
C LEU A 58 -4.07 -19.06 -8.95
N VAL A 59 -3.61 -19.57 -7.81
CA VAL A 59 -2.35 -19.15 -7.17
C VAL A 59 -1.15 -20.05 -7.54
N GLY A 60 -1.31 -20.94 -8.53
CA GLY A 60 -0.22 -21.77 -9.07
C GLY A 60 0.10 -23.05 -8.28
N TYR A 61 -0.82 -23.57 -7.47
CA TYR A 61 -0.63 -24.81 -6.70
C TYR A 61 -1.77 -25.81 -6.88
N CYS A 62 -1.45 -27.11 -6.78
CA CYS A 62 -2.44 -28.16 -6.73
C CYS A 62 -3.01 -28.33 -5.31
N HIS A 63 -4.32 -28.17 -5.12
CA HIS A 63 -4.96 -28.34 -3.81
C HIS A 63 -4.78 -29.73 -3.17
N ALA A 64 -4.60 -30.79 -3.97
CA ALA A 64 -4.46 -32.17 -3.48
C ALA A 64 -3.03 -32.55 -3.08
N CYS A 65 -2.04 -32.32 -3.95
CA CYS A 65 -0.65 -32.74 -3.73
C CYS A 65 0.33 -31.59 -3.43
N ASP A 66 -0.13 -30.34 -3.40
CA ASP A 66 0.68 -29.12 -3.19
C ASP A 66 1.80 -28.94 -4.25
N ALA A 67 1.73 -29.64 -5.38
CA ALA A 67 2.66 -29.45 -6.50
C ALA A 67 2.42 -28.09 -7.17
N SER A 68 3.52 -27.42 -7.56
CA SER A 68 3.45 -26.21 -8.38
C SER A 68 2.84 -26.54 -9.73
N ILE A 69 1.92 -25.71 -10.20
CA ILE A 69 1.25 -25.85 -11.49
C ILE A 69 1.27 -24.52 -12.24
N GLN A 70 1.11 -24.59 -13.56
CA GLN A 70 0.92 -23.39 -14.38
C GLN A 70 -0.51 -22.85 -14.17
N VAL A 71 -0.63 -21.55 -13.93
CA VAL A 71 -1.93 -20.86 -13.84
C VAL A 71 -2.65 -21.02 -15.18
N GLY A 72 -3.92 -21.47 -15.13
CA GLY A 72 -4.72 -21.79 -16.32
C GLY A 72 -4.63 -23.24 -16.81
N SER A 73 -3.86 -24.11 -16.12
CA SER A 73 -3.96 -25.55 -16.35
C SER A 73 -5.35 -26.08 -15.95
N THR A 74 -5.87 -27.06 -16.69
CA THR A 74 -7.18 -27.70 -16.41
C THR A 74 -7.05 -28.90 -15.46
N GLN A 75 -5.85 -29.45 -15.30
CA GLN A 75 -5.55 -30.56 -14.38
C GLN A 75 -4.13 -30.49 -13.85
N CYS A 76 -3.90 -31.09 -12.67
CA CYS A 76 -2.57 -31.19 -12.10
C CYS A 76 -1.70 -32.21 -12.88
N PRO A 77 -0.50 -31.84 -13.35
CA PRO A 77 0.39 -32.78 -14.04
C PRO A 77 0.98 -33.86 -13.12
N THR A 78 0.95 -33.66 -11.80
CA THR A 78 1.54 -34.61 -10.83
C THR A 78 0.54 -35.67 -10.36
N CYS A 79 -0.67 -35.28 -9.97
CA CYS A 79 -1.67 -36.21 -9.44
C CYS A 79 -2.90 -36.42 -10.34
N GLY A 80 -2.99 -35.71 -11.48
CA GLY A 80 -4.09 -35.85 -12.44
C GLY A 80 -5.43 -35.27 -12.01
N ILE A 81 -5.52 -34.57 -10.87
CA ILE A 81 -6.78 -33.98 -10.42
C ILE A 81 -7.21 -32.83 -11.35
N SER A 82 -8.46 -32.85 -11.81
CA SER A 82 -9.05 -31.78 -12.62
C SER A 82 -9.45 -30.56 -11.77
N PHE A 83 -9.33 -29.36 -12.34
CA PHE A 83 -9.69 -28.09 -11.71
C PHE A 83 -11.04 -27.52 -12.19
N ASP A 84 -11.60 -28.03 -13.29
CA ASP A 84 -12.79 -27.47 -13.98
C ASP A 84 -14.10 -27.52 -13.16
N GLN A 85 -14.08 -28.21 -12.01
CA GLN A 85 -15.28 -28.38 -11.18
C GLN A 85 -15.59 -27.18 -10.27
N SER A 86 -14.74 -26.15 -10.20
CA SER A 86 -14.93 -25.09 -9.20
C SER A 86 -16.13 -24.19 -9.49
N GLY A 87 -16.38 -23.81 -10.75
CA GLY A 87 -17.54 -22.98 -11.09
C GLY A 87 -18.89 -23.67 -10.81
N GLN A 88 -18.97 -24.99 -11.04
CA GLN A 88 -20.18 -25.76 -10.74
C GLN A 88 -20.42 -25.97 -9.23
N ARG A 89 -19.37 -25.92 -8.41
CA ARG A 89 -19.46 -26.17 -6.96
C ARG A 89 -20.06 -25.02 -6.18
N ASP A 90 -20.05 -23.81 -6.72
CA ASP A 90 -20.78 -22.70 -6.11
C ASP A 90 -22.26 -22.76 -6.47
N GLN A 91 -22.58 -23.36 -7.62
CA GLN A 91 -23.96 -23.52 -8.08
C GLN A 91 -24.66 -24.72 -7.45
N LEU A 92 -24.08 -25.93 -7.35
CA LEU A 92 -24.73 -27.12 -6.73
C LEU A 92 -26.23 -27.34 -7.05
N GLY A 93 -26.72 -26.84 -8.19
CA GLY A 93 -28.14 -26.85 -8.55
C GLY A 93 -29.01 -25.75 -7.90
N LEU A 94 -28.43 -24.84 -7.12
CA LEU A 94 -29.03 -23.56 -6.74
C LEU A 94 -28.96 -22.58 -7.92
N PRO A 95 -29.97 -21.72 -8.09
CA PRO A 95 -29.96 -20.67 -9.10
C PRO A 95 -28.80 -19.70 -8.84
N GLU A 96 -28.28 -19.10 -9.91
CA GLU A 96 -27.24 -18.08 -9.86
C GLU A 96 -27.59 -17.01 -8.82
N SER A 97 -26.69 -16.80 -7.86
CA SER A 97 -26.90 -15.79 -6.82
C SER A 97 -26.87 -14.42 -7.47
N LYS A 98 -28.06 -13.85 -7.69
CA LYS A 98 -28.16 -12.47 -8.15
C LYS A 98 -27.54 -11.57 -7.07
N PRO A 99 -26.59 -10.71 -7.42
CA PRO A 99 -26.01 -9.80 -6.45
C PRO A 99 -27.13 -8.99 -5.79
N LEU A 100 -27.10 -8.88 -4.45
CA LEU A 100 -28.05 -8.06 -3.73
C LEU A 100 -27.84 -6.59 -4.15
N PRO A 101 -28.86 -5.71 -4.12
CA PRO A 101 -28.70 -4.32 -4.54
C PRO A 101 -27.68 -3.50 -3.74
N MET A 102 -27.20 -4.02 -2.60
CA MET A 102 -26.09 -3.45 -1.82
C MET A 102 -24.73 -4.09 -2.12
N GLU A 103 -24.61 -4.92 -3.15
CA GLU A 103 -23.33 -5.47 -3.56
C GLU A 103 -22.42 -4.32 -3.95
N VAL A 104 -21.43 -4.08 -3.08
CA VAL A 104 -20.07 -3.64 -3.38
C VAL A 104 -19.96 -3.17 -4.84
N SER A 105 -20.41 -1.94 -5.09
CA SER A 105 -20.34 -1.36 -6.43
C SER A 105 -18.88 -1.43 -6.91
N HIS A 106 -18.63 -1.37 -8.22
CA HIS A 106 -17.25 -1.32 -8.77
C HIS A 106 -16.31 -0.34 -8.02
N ILE A 107 -16.89 0.68 -7.39
CA ILE A 107 -16.24 1.66 -6.51
C ILE A 107 -15.58 1.00 -5.29
N GLU A 108 -16.19 0.01 -4.65
CA GLU A 108 -15.57 -0.72 -3.54
C GLU A 108 -14.53 -1.72 -4.04
N LEU A 109 -14.66 -2.23 -5.27
CA LEU A 109 -13.61 -3.01 -5.92
C LEU A 109 -12.36 -2.14 -6.17
N GLU A 110 -12.55 -0.91 -6.64
CA GLU A 110 -11.49 0.10 -6.74
C GLU A 110 -10.98 0.56 -5.36
N ALA A 111 -11.82 0.61 -4.34
CA ALA A 111 -11.40 0.93 -2.98
C ALA A 111 -10.59 -0.23 -2.37
N ILE A 112 -11.00 -1.47 -2.59
CA ILE A 112 -10.28 -2.69 -2.23
C ILE A 112 -8.98 -2.76 -3.04
N GLU A 113 -8.97 -2.35 -4.30
CA GLU A 113 -7.76 -2.19 -5.11
C GLU A 113 -6.89 -1.03 -4.64
N CYS A 114 -7.43 0.08 -4.14
CA CYS A 114 -6.61 1.13 -3.54
C CYS A 114 -6.02 0.65 -2.21
N LEU A 115 -6.79 -0.12 -1.44
CA LEU A 115 -6.36 -0.73 -0.21
C LEU A 115 -5.29 -1.81 -0.47
N LEU A 116 -5.44 -2.65 -1.49
CA LEU A 116 -4.54 -3.78 -1.77
C LEU A 116 -3.43 -3.46 -2.79
N GLY A 117 -3.69 -2.60 -3.77
CA GLY A 117 -2.82 -2.22 -4.88
C GLY A 117 -1.66 -1.31 -4.49
N ASN A 118 -1.78 -0.56 -3.39
CA ASN A 118 -0.63 0.10 -2.75
C ASN A 118 0.46 -0.89 -2.30
N PHE A 119 0.17 -2.19 -2.25
CA PHE A 119 1.12 -3.23 -1.86
C PHE A 119 1.77 -3.96 -3.03
N ALA A 120 1.08 -4.07 -4.18
CA ALA A 120 1.63 -4.73 -5.37
C ALA A 120 2.82 -3.95 -5.97
N GLY A 121 2.72 -2.62 -6.04
CA GLY A 121 3.76 -1.74 -6.59
C GLY A 121 5.05 -1.68 -5.77
N ASN A 122 5.04 -2.11 -4.51
CA ASN A 122 6.24 -2.09 -3.64
C ASN A 122 7.05 -3.40 -3.67
N ARG A 123 6.55 -4.47 -4.29
CA ARG A 123 7.26 -5.76 -4.34
C ARG A 123 8.39 -5.80 -5.37
N GLU A 124 8.35 -4.98 -6.41
CA GLU A 124 9.38 -4.98 -7.46
C GLU A 124 10.61 -4.13 -7.10
N HIS A 125 10.51 -3.24 -6.10
CA HIS A 125 11.66 -2.48 -5.57
C HIS A 125 12.10 -2.91 -4.16
N GLN A 126 11.33 -3.74 -3.45
CA GLN A 126 11.84 -4.48 -2.29
C GLN A 126 12.55 -5.75 -2.73
N GLY A 127 13.65 -5.55 -3.45
CA GLY A 127 14.72 -6.53 -3.43
C GLY A 127 15.12 -6.79 -1.97
N ARG A 128 14.86 -8.01 -1.51
CA ARG A 128 15.83 -8.73 -0.67
C ARG A 128 16.04 -8.18 0.75
N ARG A 129 15.02 -7.66 1.44
CA ARG A 129 15.06 -7.52 2.92
C ARG A 129 14.11 -8.53 3.58
N ARG A 130 14.76 -9.61 4.03
CA ARG A 130 14.32 -10.76 4.83
C ARG A 130 13.15 -10.48 5.80
N LEU A 131 11.95 -10.91 5.40
CA LEU A 131 10.94 -11.48 6.31
C LEU A 131 10.34 -12.76 5.68
N SER A 132 11.20 -13.70 5.30
CA SER A 132 10.88 -15.13 5.30
C SER A 132 12.20 -15.91 5.26
N SER A 133 12.55 -16.59 6.35
CA SER A 133 13.63 -17.57 6.38
C SER A 133 13.14 -18.95 5.92
N PHE A 134 12.15 -18.98 5.03
CA PHE A 134 11.73 -20.22 4.38
C PHE A 134 12.55 -20.34 3.11
N ALA A 135 13.34 -21.41 3.03
CA ALA A 135 14.08 -21.75 1.83
C ALA A 135 13.11 -21.76 0.63
N PRO A 136 13.50 -21.22 -0.53
CA PRO A 136 12.68 -21.38 -1.74
C PRO A 136 12.39 -22.87 -1.95
N ASP A 137 11.19 -23.23 -2.41
CA ASP A 137 10.73 -24.63 -2.51
C ASP A 137 11.69 -25.52 -3.33
N SER A 138 12.49 -24.93 -4.23
CA SER A 138 13.57 -25.62 -4.95
C SER A 138 14.69 -26.15 -4.04
N GLN A 139 14.90 -25.57 -2.86
CA GLN A 139 15.91 -25.99 -1.88
C GLN A 139 15.40 -27.05 -0.89
N LEU A 140 14.07 -27.23 -0.75
CA LEU A 140 13.49 -28.29 0.09
C LEU A 140 13.39 -29.64 -0.63
N ARG A 141 13.69 -29.70 -1.93
CA ARG A 141 13.80 -30.94 -2.72
C ARG A 141 15.24 -31.20 -3.14
N SER A 142 16.11 -31.55 -2.19
CA SER A 142 17.32 -32.30 -2.54
C SER A 142 16.90 -33.74 -2.84
N PRO A 143 17.14 -34.29 -4.04
CA PRO A 143 16.92 -35.70 -4.29
C PRO A 143 17.90 -36.49 -3.41
N ALA A 144 17.37 -37.34 -2.54
CA ALA A 144 18.20 -38.32 -1.84
C ALA A 144 18.94 -39.16 -2.90
N PRO A 145 20.25 -39.43 -2.72
CA PRO A 145 21.01 -40.23 -3.67
C PRO A 145 20.39 -41.62 -3.77
N ALA A 146 20.09 -42.04 -5.00
CA ALA A 146 19.59 -43.36 -5.35
C ALA A 146 20.63 -44.42 -4.98
N GLY A 147 20.43 -45.04 -3.81
CA GLY A 147 21.18 -46.20 -3.36
C GLY A 147 20.53 -47.50 -3.82
N MET A 148 21.19 -48.14 -4.78
CA MET A 148 21.36 -49.58 -5.00
C MET A 148 20.20 -50.57 -4.74
N HIS A 149 19.91 -51.31 -5.81
CA HIS A 149 19.13 -52.54 -5.87
C HIS A 149 19.50 -53.58 -4.79
N GLY A 150 18.46 -54.19 -4.22
CA GLY A 150 18.55 -55.37 -3.35
C GLY A 150 17.28 -56.22 -3.43
N THR A 151 17.49 -57.43 -3.93
CA THR A 151 16.62 -58.56 -4.28
C THR A 151 15.50 -58.96 -3.30
N THR A 152 14.45 -59.52 -3.90
CA THR A 152 13.28 -60.23 -3.36
C THR A 152 13.52 -61.23 -2.22
N HIS A 153 12.64 -61.23 -1.20
CA HIS A 153 12.10 -62.44 -0.58
C HIS A 153 10.74 -62.17 0.10
N ALA A 154 9.78 -63.07 -0.13
CA ALA A 154 8.46 -63.10 0.48
C ALA A 154 8.49 -63.92 1.79
N HIS A 155 7.92 -63.41 2.89
CA HIS A 155 7.10 -64.16 3.88
C HIS A 155 6.56 -63.23 5.01
N PRO A 156 5.65 -63.70 5.91
CA PRO A 156 4.40 -63.02 6.21
C PRO A 156 4.40 -62.23 7.53
N ALA A 157 3.28 -61.51 7.72
CA ALA A 157 2.92 -60.64 8.82
C ALA A 157 3.41 -61.04 10.24
N PRO A 158 3.72 -60.01 11.04
CA PRO A 158 3.18 -59.96 12.39
C PRO A 158 2.48 -58.63 12.69
N ALA A 159 1.37 -58.74 13.42
CA ALA A 159 0.68 -57.62 14.05
C ALA A 159 1.60 -56.92 15.05
N SER A 160 1.75 -55.60 14.96
CA SER A 160 2.20 -54.77 16.09
C SER A 160 1.96 -53.26 15.85
N GLY A 161 1.24 -52.65 16.79
CA GLY A 161 1.46 -51.29 17.31
C GLY A 161 1.48 -50.12 16.33
N GLN A 162 0.31 -49.58 15.99
CA GLN A 162 0.19 -48.20 15.51
C GLN A 162 0.47 -47.22 16.66
N SER A 163 1.71 -46.74 16.78
CA SER A 163 2.00 -45.49 17.50
C SER A 163 1.64 -44.32 16.59
N ASN A 164 0.59 -43.57 16.95
CA ASN A 164 0.12 -42.39 16.22
C ASN A 164 1.20 -41.28 16.19
N PRO A 165 1.80 -40.93 15.02
CA PRO A 165 2.80 -39.88 14.89
C PRO A 165 2.20 -38.45 14.92
N THR A 166 0.90 -38.31 15.15
CA THR A 166 0.17 -37.03 15.04
C THR A 166 0.21 -36.18 16.30
N VAL A 167 0.60 -36.73 17.46
CA VAL A 167 0.64 -35.97 18.71
C VAL A 167 1.94 -35.15 18.84
N ASP A 168 3.07 -35.66 18.35
CA ASP A 168 4.38 -34.99 18.52
C ASP A 168 4.55 -33.73 17.66
N VAL A 169 3.89 -33.65 16.50
CA VAL A 169 3.97 -32.47 15.61
C VAL A 169 3.17 -31.28 16.16
N VAL A 170 2.06 -31.55 16.84
CA VAL A 170 1.22 -30.51 17.46
C VAL A 170 1.91 -29.93 18.70
N GLU A 171 2.58 -30.77 19.50
CA GLU A 171 3.33 -30.35 20.67
C GLU A 171 4.57 -29.49 20.30
N ALA A 172 5.26 -29.84 19.20
CA ALA A 172 6.38 -29.07 18.69
C ALA A 172 5.96 -27.68 18.18
N SER A 173 4.79 -27.56 17.56
CA SER A 173 4.24 -26.28 17.10
C SER A 173 3.84 -25.37 18.27
N ARG A 174 3.30 -25.95 19.36
CA ARG A 174 2.93 -25.19 20.57
C ARG A 174 4.16 -24.59 21.29
N ARG A 175 5.29 -25.31 21.32
CA ARG A 175 6.53 -24.83 21.92
C ARG A 175 7.16 -23.67 21.15
N THR A 176 7.05 -23.65 19.82
CA THR A 176 7.57 -22.54 19.01
C THR A 176 6.71 -21.28 19.08
N MET A 177 5.38 -21.42 19.27
CA MET A 177 4.47 -20.29 19.43
C MET A 177 4.69 -19.56 20.78
N LEU A 178 4.88 -20.31 21.88
CA LEU A 178 5.15 -19.72 23.20
C LEU A 178 6.50 -18.98 23.25
N ALA A 179 7.51 -19.46 22.52
CA ALA A 179 8.81 -18.80 22.42
C ALA A 179 8.75 -17.46 21.65
N ARG A 180 7.81 -17.30 20.71
CA ARG A 180 7.62 -16.03 19.99
C ARG A 180 6.82 -15.02 20.82
N GLN A 181 5.89 -15.49 21.66
CA GLN A 181 5.07 -14.63 22.50
C GLN A 181 5.89 -13.92 23.59
N SER A 182 6.94 -14.55 24.12
CA SER A 182 7.82 -13.93 25.13
C SER A 182 8.64 -12.75 24.59
N ILE A 183 9.03 -12.78 23.31
CA ILE A 183 9.79 -11.69 22.67
C ILE A 183 8.91 -10.45 22.50
N VAL A 184 7.63 -10.63 22.12
CA VAL A 184 6.69 -9.51 21.96
C VAL A 184 6.37 -8.86 23.31
N ILE A 185 6.12 -9.67 24.35
CA ILE A 185 5.84 -9.16 25.71
C ILE A 185 7.06 -8.41 26.28
N SER A 186 8.28 -8.88 26.01
CA SER A 186 9.51 -8.20 26.45
C SER A 186 9.67 -6.82 25.80
N ARG A 187 9.39 -6.70 24.49
CA ARG A 187 9.44 -5.41 23.79
C ARG A 187 8.36 -4.44 24.28
N LEU A 188 7.15 -4.93 24.52
CA LEU A 188 6.06 -4.10 25.05
C LEU A 188 6.41 -3.54 26.43
N ARG A 189 7.01 -4.35 27.31
CA ARG A 189 7.47 -3.88 28.63
C ARG A 189 8.55 -2.81 28.53
N ALA A 190 9.51 -2.95 27.61
CA ALA A 190 10.54 -1.95 27.39
C ALA A 190 9.95 -0.60 26.93
N VAL A 191 8.99 -0.62 26.01
CA VAL A 191 8.30 0.59 25.52
C VAL A 191 7.54 1.29 26.65
N ILE A 192 6.79 0.54 27.48
CA ILE A 192 6.06 1.11 28.62
C ILE A 192 7.01 1.77 29.63
N ILE A 193 8.18 1.17 29.89
CA ILE A 193 9.19 1.74 30.79
C ILE A 193 9.75 3.05 30.22
N ILE A 194 10.07 3.09 28.92
CA ILE A 194 10.59 4.30 28.26
C ILE A 194 9.55 5.43 28.30
N LEU A 195 8.29 5.14 27.99
CA LEU A 195 7.19 6.11 28.08
C LEU A 195 6.99 6.61 29.52
N GLY A 196 7.05 5.72 30.51
CA GLY A 196 6.97 6.10 31.92
C GLY A 196 8.09 7.06 32.35
N LEU A 197 9.34 6.79 31.92
CA LEU A 197 10.48 7.67 32.20
C LEU A 197 10.35 9.03 31.49
N ALA A 198 9.86 9.05 30.25
CA ALA A 198 9.60 10.29 29.53
C ALA A 198 8.52 11.15 30.21
N CYS A 199 7.42 10.53 30.67
CA CYS A 199 6.38 11.23 31.43
C CYS A 199 6.90 11.80 32.75
N VAL A 200 7.72 11.06 33.50
CA VAL A 200 8.34 11.55 34.74
C VAL A 200 9.28 12.73 34.46
N GLY A 201 10.08 12.65 33.38
CA GLY A 201 10.93 13.76 32.94
C GLY A 201 10.13 15.03 32.61
N LEU A 202 9.01 14.88 31.90
CA LEU A 202 8.13 16.00 31.54
C LEU A 202 7.47 16.64 32.78
N ILE A 203 7.04 15.83 33.74
CA ILE A 203 6.50 16.34 35.02
C ILE A 203 7.57 17.12 35.80
N LEU A 204 8.82 16.64 35.85
CA LEU A 204 9.91 17.35 36.50
C LEU A 204 10.21 18.71 35.84
N VAL A 205 10.21 18.78 34.51
CA VAL A 205 10.38 20.04 33.78
C VAL A 205 9.27 21.03 34.13
N LEU A 206 8.01 20.58 34.16
CA LEU A 206 6.88 21.43 34.54
C LEU A 206 7.00 21.95 35.98
N VAL A 207 7.44 21.12 36.93
CA VAL A 207 7.64 21.53 38.33
C VAL A 207 8.77 22.57 38.47
N VAL A 208 9.83 22.46 37.66
CA VAL A 208 10.91 23.46 37.65
C VAL A 208 10.42 24.78 37.06
N GLN A 209 9.63 24.74 35.98
CA GLN A 209 9.07 25.94 35.35
C GLN A 209 8.11 26.68 36.28
N THR A 210 7.23 25.98 37.00
CA THR A 210 6.30 26.64 37.94
C THR A 210 7.03 27.29 39.10
N ARG A 211 8.12 26.68 39.61
CA ARG A 211 8.94 27.30 40.66
C ARG A 211 9.73 28.53 40.19
N SER A 212 10.14 28.57 38.93
CA SER A 212 10.82 29.76 38.39
C SER A 212 9.88 30.96 38.30
N GLN A 213 8.58 30.73 38.10
CA GLN A 213 7.60 31.80 37.90
C GLN A 213 7.23 32.51 39.21
N ASP A 214 7.29 31.81 40.34
CA ASP A 214 7.02 32.39 41.66
C ASP A 214 8.16 33.31 42.15
N GLN A 215 9.37 33.24 41.57
CA GLN A 215 10.49 34.09 41.99
C GLN A 215 10.50 35.50 41.38
N ASP A 216 9.81 35.73 40.27
CA ASP A 216 9.79 37.05 39.60
C ASP A 216 8.60 37.94 40.00
N SER A 217 7.66 37.46 40.84
CA SER A 217 6.44 38.21 41.18
C SER A 217 6.56 39.12 42.42
N GLY A 218 7.75 39.28 42.98
CA GLY A 218 7.97 40.06 44.20
C GLY A 218 8.98 41.16 44.03
N ASP A 219 8.72 42.17 43.19
CA ASP A 219 9.32 43.52 43.28
C ASP A 219 8.78 44.49 42.20
N HIS A 220 7.47 44.72 42.14
CA HIS A 220 6.93 45.89 41.43
C HIS A 220 5.90 46.63 42.28
N ALA A 221 6.42 47.37 43.25
CA ALA A 221 5.72 48.50 43.84
C ALA A 221 5.68 49.67 42.84
N SER A 222 4.47 50.12 42.55
CA SER A 222 4.06 51.47 42.15
C SER A 222 4.98 52.27 41.23
N SER A 223 4.59 52.38 39.96
CA SER A 223 4.95 53.54 39.11
C SER A 223 3.78 53.85 38.17
N GLU A 224 3.29 55.09 38.26
CA GLU A 224 2.21 55.66 37.46
C GLU A 224 2.49 55.65 35.96
N PRO A 225 1.46 55.51 35.09
CA PRO A 225 1.64 55.64 33.66
C PRO A 225 1.63 57.12 33.25
N VAL A 226 2.80 57.63 32.84
CA VAL A 226 2.93 58.90 32.09
C VAL A 226 2.62 58.63 30.62
N ILE A 227 1.65 59.37 30.11
CA ILE A 227 1.28 59.48 28.70
C ILE A 227 2.42 60.20 27.95
N SER A 228 3.00 59.57 26.94
CA SER A 228 3.84 60.23 25.95
C SER A 228 3.45 59.80 24.53
N GLU A 229 2.81 60.73 23.83
CA GLU A 229 2.84 60.88 22.37
C GLU A 229 4.28 60.89 21.85
N GLN A 230 4.58 60.16 20.76
CA GLN A 230 5.33 60.65 19.57
C GLN A 230 5.51 59.56 18.47
N PRO A 231 6.00 59.88 17.25
CA PRO A 231 5.18 59.93 16.04
C PRO A 231 5.59 58.90 14.97
N ALA A 232 4.84 58.90 13.86
CA ALA A 232 5.01 58.08 12.67
C ALA A 232 6.42 58.11 12.03
N PRO A 233 6.90 56.99 11.46
CA PRO A 233 8.05 56.99 10.55
C PRO A 233 7.65 57.20 9.07
N PRO A 234 8.55 57.79 8.25
CA PRO A 234 8.29 58.12 6.86
C PRO A 234 8.47 56.94 5.89
N LEU A 235 7.82 57.09 4.74
CA LEU A 235 7.99 56.34 3.48
C LEU A 235 9.37 56.62 2.85
N ASP A 236 10.05 55.56 2.40
CA ASP A 236 11.05 55.52 1.32
C ASP A 236 11.09 54.03 0.89
N GLU A 237 10.66 53.60 -0.30
CA GLU A 237 11.14 53.86 -1.66
C GLU A 237 12.59 53.41 -1.90
N GLN A 238 12.77 52.13 -2.30
CA GLN A 238 13.92 51.73 -3.11
C GLN A 238 13.69 50.41 -3.87
N ALA A 239 13.59 50.54 -5.19
CA ALA A 239 13.60 49.45 -6.16
C ALA A 239 15.04 49.03 -6.50
N PRO A 240 15.30 47.74 -6.84
CA PRO A 240 16.58 47.31 -7.37
C PRO A 240 16.65 47.41 -8.92
N PRO A 241 17.84 47.72 -9.50
CA PRO A 241 18.04 47.82 -10.95
C PRO A 241 18.25 46.45 -11.64
N PRO A 242 18.01 46.36 -12.97
CA PRO A 242 18.28 45.15 -13.75
C PRO A 242 19.77 45.01 -14.10
N GLN A 243 20.33 43.82 -13.91
CA GLN A 243 21.67 43.49 -14.42
C GLN A 243 21.56 42.93 -15.84
N ALA A 244 22.15 43.66 -16.78
CA ALA A 244 22.50 43.19 -18.11
C ALA A 244 23.75 42.31 -18.02
N GLY A 245 23.65 41.06 -18.49
CA GLY A 245 24.75 40.12 -18.65
C GLY A 245 24.80 39.65 -20.10
N GLU A 246 25.73 40.22 -20.83
CA GLU A 246 26.04 39.98 -22.23
C GLU A 246 27.12 38.87 -22.35
N VAL A 247 27.22 38.25 -23.53
CA VAL A 247 28.42 37.55 -24.09
C VAL A 247 28.64 36.06 -23.72
N LEU A 248 28.34 35.15 -24.66
CA LEU A 248 29.35 34.43 -25.50
C LEU A 248 28.69 33.39 -26.43
N THR A 249 28.72 33.72 -27.72
CA THR A 249 28.49 32.84 -28.87
C THR A 249 29.60 31.79 -28.97
N GLN A 250 29.22 30.51 -29.04
CA GLN A 250 30.10 29.42 -29.51
C GLN A 250 29.79 29.11 -30.99
N PRO A 251 30.81 28.88 -31.84
CA PRO A 251 30.60 28.44 -33.22
C PRO A 251 30.28 26.94 -33.27
N PRO A 252 29.34 26.49 -34.12
CA PRO A 252 29.08 25.06 -34.30
C PRO A 252 30.19 24.41 -35.14
N SER A 253 30.68 23.27 -34.64
CA SER A 253 31.56 22.37 -35.37
C SER A 253 30.86 21.78 -36.59
N ALA A 254 31.55 21.82 -37.72
CA ALA A 254 31.12 21.25 -38.99
C ALA A 254 31.00 19.71 -38.87
N GLN A 255 29.77 19.21 -39.09
CA GLN A 255 29.50 17.80 -39.38
C GLN A 255 29.26 17.64 -40.89
N PRO A 256 29.78 16.58 -41.52
CA PRO A 256 29.59 16.32 -42.95
C PRO A 256 28.13 15.94 -43.27
N PRO A 257 27.61 16.30 -44.46
CA PRO A 257 26.22 16.08 -44.83
C PRO A 257 25.91 14.59 -45.03
N PRO A 258 24.75 14.10 -44.54
CA PRO A 258 24.21 12.81 -44.93
C PRO A 258 23.64 12.85 -46.36
N PRO A 259 23.54 11.70 -47.04
CA PRO A 259 23.08 11.61 -48.42
C PRO A 259 21.61 12.02 -48.56
N GLU A 260 21.32 12.73 -49.67
CA GLU A 260 20.01 13.20 -50.11
C GLU A 260 18.98 12.06 -50.09
N SER A 261 18.11 12.07 -49.07
CA SER A 261 16.85 11.35 -49.09
C SER A 261 15.73 12.35 -49.36
N GLU A 262 15.00 12.10 -50.45
CA GLU A 262 13.88 12.85 -51.01
C GLU A 262 13.06 13.65 -49.98
N ALA A 263 13.10 14.97 -50.13
CA ALA A 263 12.30 15.91 -49.37
C ALA A 263 10.82 15.77 -49.72
N VAL A 264 10.10 14.94 -48.96
CA VAL A 264 8.65 15.04 -48.85
C VAL A 264 8.35 16.34 -48.12
N GLN A 265 7.88 17.34 -48.87
CA GLN A 265 7.38 18.61 -48.36
C GLN A 265 6.18 18.33 -47.45
N ARG A 266 6.42 18.11 -46.14
CA ARG A 266 5.37 18.11 -45.14
C ARG A 266 4.82 19.53 -45.06
N VAL A 267 3.57 19.68 -45.46
CA VAL A 267 2.75 20.84 -45.14
C VAL A 267 2.82 21.02 -43.61
N PRO A 268 3.24 22.19 -43.09
CA PRO A 268 3.23 22.43 -41.65
C PRO A 268 1.80 22.27 -41.15
N GLU A 269 1.60 21.25 -40.33
CA GLU A 269 0.35 20.99 -39.62
C GLU A 269 0.07 22.25 -38.78
N PRO A 270 -1.16 22.81 -38.84
CA PRO A 270 -1.48 24.01 -38.08
C PRO A 270 -1.21 23.73 -36.60
N GLU A 271 -0.29 24.49 -36.01
CA GLU A 271 0.00 24.39 -34.58
C GLU A 271 -1.29 24.72 -33.83
N ASP A 272 -1.93 23.70 -33.26
CA ASP A 272 -3.08 23.89 -32.40
C ASP A 272 -2.67 24.85 -31.27
N PRO A 273 -3.41 25.96 -31.07
CA PRO A 273 -3.05 26.94 -30.06
C PRO A 273 -2.99 26.22 -28.71
N SER A 274 -1.80 26.25 -28.10
CA SER A 274 -1.57 25.61 -26.79
C SER A 274 -2.69 26.04 -25.83
N PRO A 275 -3.32 25.09 -25.14
CA PRO A 275 -4.47 25.40 -24.29
C PRO A 275 -4.06 26.44 -23.25
N VAL A 276 -4.77 27.57 -23.24
CA VAL A 276 -4.53 28.65 -22.29
C VAL A 276 -4.94 28.14 -20.91
N ILE A 277 -3.95 27.82 -20.08
CA ILE A 277 -4.18 27.36 -18.71
C ILE A 277 -4.60 28.58 -17.87
N PRO A 278 -5.75 28.54 -17.17
CA PRO A 278 -6.14 29.63 -16.28
C PRO A 278 -5.08 29.87 -15.19
N PRO A 279 -4.77 31.11 -14.80
CA PRO A 279 -3.76 31.40 -13.78
C PRO A 279 -4.10 30.76 -12.41
N VAL A 280 -5.39 30.59 -12.12
CA VAL A 280 -5.87 29.89 -10.91
C VAL A 280 -5.47 28.41 -10.93
N MET A 281 -5.48 27.77 -12.11
CA MET A 281 -5.06 26.38 -12.29
C MET A 281 -3.55 26.22 -12.10
N GLU A 282 -2.74 27.14 -12.62
CA GLU A 282 -1.29 27.13 -12.37
C GLU A 282 -0.98 27.26 -10.88
N LYS A 283 -1.69 28.14 -10.17
CA LYS A 283 -1.56 28.28 -8.71
C LYS A 283 -1.96 26.99 -8.00
N ALA A 284 -3.08 26.36 -8.37
CA ALA A 284 -3.52 25.09 -7.78
C ALA A 284 -2.48 23.98 -7.96
N ILE A 285 -1.91 23.85 -9.16
CA ILE A 285 -0.87 22.87 -9.48
C ILE A 285 0.41 23.16 -8.70
N ALA A 286 0.82 24.43 -8.58
CA ALA A 286 2.01 24.82 -7.81
C ALA A 286 1.85 24.49 -6.32
N THR A 287 0.72 24.84 -5.71
CA THR A 287 0.42 24.52 -4.30
C THR A 287 0.38 23.01 -4.08
N PHE A 288 -0.23 22.25 -4.99
CA PHE A 288 -0.24 20.78 -4.93
C PHE A 288 1.15 20.16 -5.07
N ARG A 289 2.02 20.71 -5.93
CA ARG A 289 3.42 20.27 -6.03
C ARG A 289 4.18 20.55 -4.74
N GLN A 290 3.96 21.71 -4.13
CA GLN A 290 4.59 22.08 -2.86
C GLN A 290 4.19 21.14 -1.71
N SER A 291 2.92 20.71 -1.63
CA SER A 291 2.46 19.79 -0.58
C SER A 291 3.09 18.39 -0.66
N ARG A 292 3.65 18.02 -1.81
CA ARG A 292 4.39 16.77 -2.03
C ARG A 292 5.85 16.82 -1.60
N ASP A 293 6.36 17.99 -1.20
CA ASP A 293 7.72 18.09 -0.69
C ASP A 293 7.83 17.32 0.65
N ALA A 294 8.67 16.29 0.64
CA ALA A 294 8.89 15.43 1.80
C ALA A 294 9.62 16.14 2.95
N GLN A 295 10.23 17.30 2.70
CA GLN A 295 10.89 18.09 3.74
C GLN A 295 9.88 18.86 4.61
N LEU A 296 8.64 19.05 4.14
CA LEU A 296 7.62 19.75 4.91
C LEU A 296 7.03 18.85 6.01
N PRO A 297 6.78 19.41 7.21
CA PRO A 297 6.12 18.65 8.27
C PRO A 297 4.70 18.25 7.84
N PRO A 298 4.18 17.08 8.26
CA PRO A 298 2.89 16.56 7.79
C PRO A 298 1.71 17.52 7.95
N ARG A 299 1.67 18.30 9.05
CA ARG A 299 0.64 19.34 9.25
C ARG A 299 0.67 20.41 8.17
N ARG A 300 1.85 20.92 7.81
CA ARG A 300 1.99 21.93 6.75
C ARG A 300 1.62 21.37 5.38
N ARG A 301 1.93 20.10 5.12
CA ARG A 301 1.51 19.41 3.88
C ARG A 301 -0.01 19.28 3.81
N LEU A 302 -0.70 19.02 4.93
CA LEU A 302 -2.16 18.95 4.99
C LEU A 302 -2.80 20.32 4.72
N GLU A 303 -2.30 21.40 5.32
CA GLU A 303 -2.77 22.77 5.05
C GLU A 303 -2.67 23.14 3.56
N LEU A 304 -1.54 22.81 2.91
CA LEU A 304 -1.35 23.06 1.48
C LEU A 304 -2.29 22.21 0.61
N LEU A 305 -2.62 20.98 1.03
CA LEU A 305 -3.60 20.16 0.32
C LEU A 305 -5.00 20.76 0.42
N GLU A 306 -5.42 21.21 1.60
CA GLU A 306 -6.70 21.90 1.79
C GLU A 306 -6.78 23.19 0.96
N GLU A 307 -5.70 23.99 0.93
CA GLU A 307 -5.61 25.16 0.05
C GLU A 307 -5.75 24.77 -1.43
N SER A 308 -5.02 23.74 -1.88
CA SER A 308 -5.13 23.28 -3.26
C SER A 308 -6.53 22.75 -3.62
N GLU A 309 -7.26 22.13 -2.68
CA GLU A 309 -8.64 21.67 -2.91
C GLU A 309 -9.58 22.85 -3.16
N THR A 310 -9.45 23.93 -2.38
CA THR A 310 -10.24 25.16 -2.61
C THR A 310 -9.93 25.81 -3.95
N LEU A 311 -8.65 25.82 -4.37
CA LEU A 311 -8.26 26.35 -5.66
C LEU A 311 -8.81 25.51 -6.83
N PHE A 312 -8.76 24.18 -6.74
CA PHE A 312 -9.36 23.31 -7.77
C PHE A 312 -10.88 23.45 -7.84
N ALA A 313 -11.56 23.65 -6.70
CA ALA A 313 -12.99 23.94 -6.68
C ALA A 313 -13.32 25.27 -7.39
N GLN A 314 -12.48 26.30 -7.22
CA GLN A 314 -12.61 27.55 -7.95
C GLN A 314 -12.40 27.35 -9.46
N VAL A 315 -11.36 26.61 -9.88
CA VAL A 315 -11.14 26.29 -11.30
C VAL A 315 -12.32 25.53 -11.88
N GLN A 316 -12.92 24.60 -11.13
CA GLN A 316 -14.09 23.86 -11.57
C GLN A 316 -15.31 24.78 -11.81
N ALA A 317 -15.49 25.82 -10.98
CA ALA A 317 -16.57 26.79 -11.12
C ALA A 317 -16.35 27.75 -12.31
N GLU A 318 -15.10 28.09 -12.63
CA GLU A 318 -14.74 29.00 -13.72
C GLU A 318 -14.54 28.26 -15.07
N ALA A 319 -14.40 26.94 -15.07
CA ALA A 319 -14.15 26.15 -16.26
C ALA A 319 -15.37 26.10 -17.18
N SER A 320 -15.22 26.60 -18.40
CA SER A 320 -16.24 26.54 -19.47
C SER A 320 -16.02 25.37 -20.44
N SER A 321 -14.83 24.74 -20.43
CA SER A 321 -14.48 23.64 -21.32
C SER A 321 -14.55 22.28 -20.60
N GLN A 322 -15.18 21.30 -21.25
CA GLN A 322 -15.26 19.92 -20.75
C GLN A 322 -13.87 19.30 -20.54
N GLN A 323 -12.92 19.62 -21.42
CA GLN A 323 -11.54 19.13 -21.30
C GLN A 323 -10.87 19.63 -20.01
N THR A 324 -11.14 20.89 -19.62
CA THR A 324 -10.63 21.45 -18.37
C THR A 324 -11.29 20.77 -17.17
N LEU A 325 -12.59 20.47 -17.24
CA LEU A 325 -13.30 19.75 -16.18
C LEU A 325 -12.74 18.34 -15.97
N ASP A 326 -12.47 17.60 -17.04
CA ASP A 326 -11.91 16.24 -16.96
C ASP A 326 -10.48 16.25 -16.37
N GLN A 327 -9.68 17.27 -16.71
CA GLN A 327 -8.36 17.49 -16.10
C GLN A 327 -8.48 17.81 -14.61
N VAL A 328 -9.37 18.74 -14.22
CA VAL A 328 -9.61 19.09 -12.80
C VAL A 328 -10.07 17.86 -12.00
N ALA A 329 -10.97 17.05 -12.56
CA ALA A 329 -11.44 15.84 -11.91
C ALA A 329 -10.29 14.85 -11.62
N THR A 330 -9.38 14.69 -12.58
CA THR A 330 -8.19 13.84 -12.41
C THR A 330 -7.27 14.37 -11.29
N TYR A 331 -7.04 15.68 -11.23
CA TYR A 331 -6.24 16.29 -10.16
C TYR A 331 -6.89 16.18 -8.78
N LEU A 332 -8.21 16.38 -8.68
CA LEU A 332 -8.95 16.22 -7.42
C LEU A 332 -8.86 14.80 -6.87
N GLU A 333 -8.91 13.78 -7.73
CA GLU A 333 -8.78 12.39 -7.29
C GLU A 333 -7.37 12.10 -6.77
N GLN A 334 -6.33 12.64 -7.42
CA GLN A 334 -4.95 12.55 -6.93
C GLN A 334 -4.78 13.25 -5.57
N LEU A 335 -5.38 14.44 -5.41
CA LEU A 335 -5.35 15.21 -4.18
C LEU A 335 -6.00 14.44 -3.02
N ARG A 336 -7.19 13.86 -3.23
CA ARG A 336 -7.88 13.03 -2.22
C ARG A 336 -7.08 11.81 -1.80
N ARG A 337 -6.30 11.20 -2.70
CA ARG A 337 -5.40 10.09 -2.36
C ARG A 337 -4.26 10.55 -1.46
N GLU A 338 -3.63 11.70 -1.77
CA GLU A 338 -2.57 12.26 -0.93
C GLU A 338 -3.10 12.71 0.45
N VAL A 339 -4.28 13.32 0.54
CA VAL A 339 -4.89 13.68 1.84
C VAL A 339 -5.09 12.44 2.71
N ARG A 340 -5.60 11.34 2.14
CA ARG A 340 -5.75 10.06 2.86
C ARG A 340 -4.41 9.53 3.35
N ARG A 341 -3.37 9.63 2.53
CA ARG A 341 -2.00 9.19 2.88
C ARG A 341 -1.40 10.02 4.02
N ILE A 342 -1.51 11.34 3.98
CA ILE A 342 -0.96 12.20 5.03
C ILE A 342 -1.74 12.06 6.34
N ARG A 343 -3.06 11.91 6.28
CA ARG A 343 -3.86 11.65 7.49
C ARG A 343 -3.48 10.34 8.17
N SER A 344 -3.14 9.29 7.41
CA SER A 344 -2.65 8.04 8.01
C SER A 344 -1.24 8.20 8.60
N GLU A 345 -0.35 8.96 7.95
CA GLU A 345 0.97 9.34 8.50
C GLU A 345 0.83 10.08 9.85
N LEU A 346 -0.10 11.04 9.94
CA LEU A 346 -0.38 11.80 11.18
C LEU A 346 -0.97 10.91 12.28
N PHE A 347 -1.93 10.05 11.95
CA PHE A 347 -2.55 9.14 12.93
C PHE A 347 -1.52 8.20 13.58
N LEU A 348 -0.50 7.76 12.82
CA LEU A 348 0.59 6.93 13.32
C LEU A 348 1.60 7.70 14.19
N GLN A 349 1.65 9.03 14.11
CA GLN A 349 2.52 9.84 14.97
C GLN A 349 1.87 10.15 16.33
N ASP A 350 0.54 10.24 16.36
CA ASP A 350 -0.23 10.53 17.59
C ASP A 350 -0.53 9.25 18.42
N SER A 351 -0.30 8.06 17.86
CA SER A 351 -0.46 6.75 18.52
C SER A 351 0.86 6.22 19.07
#